data_AF-A0A9E2SB02-F1
#
_entry.id   AF-A0A9E2SB02-F1
#
_cell.length_a   1.000
_cell.length_b   1.000
_cell.length_c   1.000
_cell.angle_alpha   90.00
_cell.angle_beta   90.00
_cell.angle_gamma   90.00
#
_symmetry.space_group_name_H-M   'P 1'
#
loop_
_entity.id
_entity.type
_entity.pdbx_description
1 polymer ?
#
loop_
_entity_poly.entity_id
_entity_poly.type
_entity_poly.pdbx_seq_one_letter_code
_entity_poly.pdbx_strand_id
1 'polypeptide(L)'
;MADIQLTSGTSKHGRKKLSTRVDLTPMVDLGFLLITFFILTTTWTQVKAMRFYTPADGDATKAAQSKTLTIIPGANNKVFYYHGDLNDALNSAASGFTSYSEQTGIGELIREKKALLEKKEKGSSEGLVFIITPTANASYKNMVDAIDETLINDVKHYTVTEQNNAQLDALINAGKVEKGF
;
A
#
# COMPACT_ATOMS: atom_id res chain seq x y z
N MET A 1 -30.98 18.42 31.41
CA MET A 1 -30.61 18.67 32.82
C MET A 1 -31.03 17.45 33.61
N ALA A 2 -30.11 16.86 34.37
CA ALA A 2 -30.35 15.67 35.18
C ALA A 2 -30.12 16.05 36.65
N ASP A 3 -31.20 16.14 37.42
CA ASP A 3 -31.19 16.63 38.81
C ASP A 3 -31.67 15.53 39.78
N ILE A 4 -31.04 15.46 40.96
CA ILE A 4 -31.52 14.63 42.07
C ILE A 4 -31.98 15.55 43.21
N GLN A 5 -33.27 15.49 43.58
CA GLN A 5 -33.80 16.20 44.74
C GLN A 5 -33.67 15.36 46.02
N LEU A 6 -32.82 15.80 46.94
CA LEU A 6 -32.78 15.28 48.31
C LEU A 6 -33.90 15.95 49.13
N THR A 7 -34.94 15.19 49.49
CA THR A 7 -36.01 15.67 50.39
C THR A 7 -35.46 15.78 51.82
N SER A 8 -35.68 16.91 52.49
CA SER A 8 -35.22 17.12 53.88
C SER A 8 -36.39 17.28 54.83
N GLY A 9 -36.44 16.41 55.84
CA GLY A 9 -37.41 16.44 56.93
C GLY A 9 -37.19 17.61 57.89
N THR A 10 -38.29 18.11 58.46
CA THR A 10 -38.36 19.31 59.32
C THR A 10 -37.77 19.09 60.71
N SER A 11 -36.71 19.84 61.06
CA SER A 11 -36.25 20.00 62.45
C SER A 11 -36.28 21.47 62.87
N LYS A 12 -37.11 21.80 63.86
CA LYS A 12 -37.09 23.09 64.59
C LYS A 12 -35.76 23.19 65.36
N HIS A 13 -35.00 24.25 65.11
CA HIS A 13 -33.72 24.64 65.73
C HIS A 13 -32.47 23.94 65.17
N GLY A 14 -31.83 24.61 64.20
CA GLY A 14 -30.54 24.21 63.64
C GLY A 14 -30.31 24.89 62.30
N ARG A 15 -29.13 25.51 62.15
CA ARG A 15 -28.60 26.22 60.98
C ARG A 15 -29.20 25.79 59.62
N LYS A 16 -29.69 26.74 58.82
CA LYS A 16 -30.25 26.50 57.46
C LYS A 16 -29.27 25.66 56.64
N LYS A 17 -29.61 24.39 56.39
CA LYS A 17 -28.87 23.52 55.45
C LYS A 17 -29.16 24.01 54.03
N LEU A 18 -28.16 24.59 53.38
CA LEU A 18 -28.21 24.87 51.94
C LEU A 18 -28.34 23.53 51.22
N SER A 19 -29.41 23.38 50.42
CA SER A 19 -29.60 22.21 49.57
C SER A 19 -28.49 22.21 48.51
N THR A 20 -27.53 21.28 48.64
CA THR A 20 -26.51 21.05 47.63
C THR A 20 -27.12 20.17 46.55
N ARG A 21 -27.78 20.79 45.56
CA ARG A 21 -28.13 20.11 44.32
C ARG A 21 -26.82 19.68 43.64
N VAL A 22 -26.73 18.40 43.28
CA VAL A 22 -25.58 17.85 42.57
C VAL A 22 -25.91 17.83 41.09
N ASP A 23 -25.21 18.66 40.32
CA ASP A 23 -25.34 18.67 38.87
C ASP A 23 -24.51 17.51 38.27
N LEU A 24 -25.18 16.59 37.57
CA LEU A 24 -24.55 15.46 36.90
C LEU A 24 -24.19 15.77 35.43
N THR A 25 -24.47 16.98 34.94
CA THR A 25 -24.15 17.41 33.57
C THR A 25 -22.68 17.16 33.18
N PRO A 26 -21.65 17.40 34.04
CA PRO A 26 -20.27 17.03 33.70
C PRO A 26 -20.03 15.52 33.60
N MET A 27 -20.82 14.69 34.29
CA MET A 27 -20.72 13.23 34.21
C MET A 27 -21.36 12.68 32.93
N VAL A 28 -22.47 13.28 32.49
CA VAL A 28 -23.16 12.90 31.24
C VAL A 28 -22.33 13.28 30.01
N ASP A 29 -21.69 14.44 30.02
CA ASP A 29 -20.82 14.91 28.94
C ASP A 29 -19.59 14.00 28.75
N LEU A 30 -18.98 13.55 29.85
CA LEU A 30 -17.89 12.57 29.81
C LEU A 30 -18.31 11.25 29.14
N GLY A 31 -19.54 10.78 29.41
CA GLY A 31 -20.09 9.58 28.77
C GLY A 31 -20.32 9.77 27.27
N PHE A 32 -20.83 10.92 26.86
CA PHE A 32 -21.05 11.24 25.44
C PHE A 32 -19.72 11.39 24.67
N LEU A 33 -18.72 12.02 25.29
CA LEU A 33 -17.35 12.09 24.75
C LEU A 33 -16.75 10.69 24.52
N LEU A 34 -16.95 9.76 25.46
CA LEU A 34 -16.43 8.40 25.31
C LEU A 34 -17.13 7.62 24.20
N ILE A 35 -18.46 7.71 24.09
CA ILE A 35 -19.20 7.02 23.01
C ILE A 35 -18.76 7.56 21.64
N THR A 36 -18.66 8.88 21.50
CA THR A 36 -18.19 9.51 20.25
C THR A 36 -16.73 9.18 19.95
N PHE A 37 -15.85 9.16 20.95
CA PHE A 37 -14.46 8.73 20.82
C PHE A 37 -14.34 7.25 20.41
N PHE A 38 -15.09 6.35 21.04
CA PHE A 38 -15.08 4.92 20.69
C PHE A 38 -15.66 4.67 19.28
N ILE A 39 -16.71 5.38 18.89
CA ILE A 39 -17.24 5.31 17.52
C ILE A 39 -16.22 5.88 16.52
N LEU A 40 -15.58 7.01 16.81
CA LEU A 40 -14.57 7.59 15.93
C LEU A 40 -13.36 6.67 15.75
N THR A 41 -12.83 6.13 16.85
CA THR A 41 -11.67 5.22 16.82
C THR A 41 -11.96 3.89 16.13
N THR A 42 -13.18 3.36 16.22
CA THR A 42 -13.57 2.12 15.53
C THR A 42 -13.72 2.31 14.01
N THR A 43 -14.14 3.49 13.55
CA THR A 43 -14.28 3.76 12.10
C THR A 43 -12.96 3.97 11.36
N TRP A 44 -11.89 4.35 12.06
CA TRP A 44 -10.58 4.58 11.45
C TRP A 44 -9.85 3.29 11.01
N THR A 45 -10.31 2.11 11.44
CA THR A 45 -9.64 0.83 11.16
C THR A 45 -10.29 0.05 10.01
N GLN A 46 -10.90 0.72 9.02
CA GLN A 46 -11.41 0.00 7.86
C GLN A 46 -10.25 -0.60 7.06
N VAL A 47 -10.08 -1.91 7.18
CA VAL A 47 -9.13 -2.68 6.39
C VAL A 47 -9.64 -2.72 4.95
N LYS A 48 -9.07 -1.90 4.06
CA LYS A 48 -9.39 -1.94 2.63
C LYS A 48 -8.81 -3.23 2.04
N ALA A 49 -9.66 -4.23 1.80
CA ALA A 49 -9.24 -5.48 1.19
C ALA A 49 -8.91 -5.26 -0.30
N MET A 50 -7.68 -5.56 -0.69
CA MET A 50 -7.25 -5.61 -2.10
C MET A 50 -7.50 -7.01 -2.64
N ARG A 51 -8.12 -7.14 -3.82
CA ARG A 51 -8.24 -8.42 -4.51
C ARG A 51 -6.92 -8.71 -5.23
N PHE A 52 -6.21 -9.73 -4.77
CA PHE A 52 -4.96 -10.17 -5.36
C PHE A 52 -5.20 -11.43 -6.18
N TYR A 53 -4.77 -11.43 -7.45
CA TYR A 53 -4.79 -12.62 -8.29
C TYR A 53 -3.41 -13.27 -8.23
N THR A 54 -3.28 -14.32 -7.43
CA THR A 54 -2.13 -15.22 -7.51
C THR A 54 -2.21 -16.04 -8.79
N PRO A 55 -1.08 -16.30 -9.47
CA PRO A 55 -1.02 -17.35 -10.48
C PRO A 55 -1.52 -18.68 -9.91
N ALA A 56 -2.12 -19.53 -10.74
CA ALA A 56 -2.51 -20.86 -10.31
C ALA A 56 -1.28 -21.72 -9.98
N ASP A 57 -1.40 -22.59 -8.98
CA ASP A 57 -0.35 -23.57 -8.65
C ASP A 57 -0.12 -24.53 -9.84
N GLY A 58 1.10 -24.55 -10.38
CA GLY A 58 1.47 -25.35 -11.55
C GLY A 58 2.85 -24.99 -12.11
N ASP A 59 3.26 -25.64 -13.19
CA ASP A 59 4.51 -25.32 -13.88
C ASP A 59 4.53 -23.83 -14.28
N ALA A 60 5.67 -23.17 -14.06
CA ALA A 60 5.83 -21.76 -14.35
C ALA A 60 5.44 -21.45 -15.80
N THR A 61 4.36 -20.67 -15.98
CA THR A 61 3.97 -20.15 -17.29
C THR A 61 5.15 -19.37 -17.84
N LYS A 62 5.77 -19.88 -18.91
CA LYS A 62 6.89 -19.22 -19.56
C LYS A 62 6.42 -17.88 -20.14
N ALA A 63 6.64 -16.81 -19.41
CA ALA A 63 6.44 -15.46 -19.92
C ALA A 63 7.48 -15.19 -21.01
N ALA A 64 7.03 -14.75 -22.19
CA ALA A 64 7.95 -14.35 -23.25
C ALA A 64 8.78 -13.16 -22.76
N GLN A 65 10.11 -13.28 -22.75
CA GLN A 65 11.03 -12.22 -22.28
C GLN A 65 10.73 -10.86 -22.92
N SER A 66 10.32 -10.85 -24.19
CA SER A 66 9.94 -9.61 -24.89
C SER A 66 8.75 -8.88 -24.27
N LYS A 67 7.85 -9.61 -23.60
CA LYS A 67 6.61 -9.12 -22.97
C LYS A 67 6.71 -9.03 -21.45
N THR A 68 7.89 -9.21 -20.87
CA THR A 68 8.08 -9.12 -19.41
C THR A 68 8.62 -7.74 -19.02
N LEU A 69 8.05 -7.15 -17.97
CA LEU A 69 8.58 -5.99 -17.26
C LEU A 69 8.69 -6.35 -15.79
N THR A 70 9.91 -6.30 -15.26
CA THR A 70 10.16 -6.58 -13.85
C THR A 70 10.53 -5.30 -13.14
N ILE A 71 9.93 -5.08 -11.97
CA ILE A 71 10.28 -4.00 -11.06
C ILE A 71 10.76 -4.57 -9.72
N ILE A 72 11.72 -3.86 -9.15
CA ILE A 72 12.32 -4.15 -7.85
C ILE A 72 12.12 -2.90 -6.99
N PRO A 73 11.02 -2.84 -6.23
CA PRO A 73 10.85 -1.89 -5.14
C PRO A 73 12.02 -1.99 -4.15
N GLY A 74 12.68 -0.87 -3.87
CA GLY A 74 13.73 -0.78 -2.86
C GLY A 74 13.42 0.21 -1.74
N ALA A 75 14.44 0.49 -0.92
CA ALA A 75 14.39 1.52 0.10
C ALA A 75 14.20 2.94 -0.49
N ASN A 76 13.73 3.88 0.34
CA ASN A 76 13.62 5.32 0.00
C ASN A 76 12.78 5.63 -1.26
N ASN A 77 11.72 4.86 -1.51
CA ASN A 77 10.81 5.03 -2.66
C ASN A 77 11.53 4.95 -4.02
N LYS A 78 12.70 4.32 -4.07
CA LYS A 78 13.41 4.03 -5.33
C LYS A 78 12.91 2.72 -5.89
N VAL A 79 12.77 2.66 -7.21
CA VAL A 79 12.36 1.46 -7.93
C VAL A 79 13.37 1.21 -9.02
N PHE A 80 13.98 0.04 -9.02
CA PHE A 80 14.78 -0.40 -10.15
C PHE A 80 13.88 -1.21 -11.08
N TYR A 81 14.01 -1.02 -12.39
CA TYR A 81 13.23 -1.77 -13.37
C TYR A 81 14.13 -2.29 -14.49
N TYR A 82 13.68 -3.37 -15.11
CA TYR A 82 14.31 -3.89 -16.31
C TYR A 82 13.28 -4.62 -17.19
N HIS A 83 13.58 -4.67 -18.49
CA HIS A 83 12.76 -5.37 -19.47
C HIS A 83 13.34 -6.74 -19.80
N GLY A 84 12.49 -7.76 -19.81
CA GLY A 84 12.88 -9.12 -20.20
C GLY A 84 13.80 -9.81 -19.20
N ASP A 85 14.93 -10.35 -19.68
CA ASP A 85 15.89 -11.05 -18.83
C ASP A 85 16.87 -10.08 -18.19
N LEU A 86 17.28 -10.38 -16.95
CA LEU A 86 18.24 -9.57 -16.22
C LEU A 86 19.58 -9.47 -16.94
N ASN A 87 20.09 -10.59 -17.47
CA ASN A 87 21.42 -10.62 -18.09
C ASN A 87 21.44 -9.76 -19.37
N ASP A 88 20.39 -9.87 -20.17
CA ASP A 88 20.26 -9.08 -21.41
C ASP A 88 20.05 -7.59 -21.11
N ALA A 89 19.27 -7.28 -20.08
CA ALA A 89 19.00 -5.90 -19.67
C ALA A 89 20.25 -5.20 -19.12
N LEU A 90 21.08 -5.91 -18.36
CA LEU A 90 22.37 -5.41 -17.87
C LEU A 90 23.32 -5.06 -19.02
N ASN A 91 23.29 -5.83 -20.11
CA ASN A 91 24.14 -5.61 -21.29
C ASN A 91 23.57 -4.56 -22.26
N SER A 92 22.25 -4.36 -22.30
CA SER A 92 21.58 -3.60 -23.39
C SER A 92 20.96 -2.26 -22.97
N ALA A 93 21.37 -1.69 -21.83
CA ALA A 93 20.79 -0.45 -21.28
C ALA A 93 19.25 -0.46 -21.12
N ALA A 94 18.63 -1.64 -21.10
CA ALA A 94 17.17 -1.82 -20.97
C ALA A 94 16.72 -1.89 -19.50
N SER A 95 17.47 -1.20 -18.64
CA SER A 95 17.27 -1.16 -17.19
C SER A 95 17.52 0.25 -16.68
N GLY A 96 16.78 0.67 -15.66
CA GLY A 96 16.93 1.99 -15.09
C GLY A 96 16.29 2.13 -13.72
N PHE A 97 16.28 3.37 -13.24
CA PHE A 97 15.58 3.74 -12.02
C PHE A 97 14.31 4.51 -12.34
N THR A 98 13.28 4.26 -11.57
CA THR A 98 12.02 5.00 -11.59
C THR A 98 11.54 5.25 -10.15
N SER A 99 10.42 5.93 -10.05
CA SER A 99 9.75 6.27 -8.79
C SER A 99 8.27 5.88 -8.83
N TYR A 100 7.54 6.16 -7.76
CA TYR A 100 6.08 5.98 -7.67
C TYR A 100 5.30 7.24 -8.10
N SER A 101 5.91 8.12 -8.89
CA SER A 101 5.23 9.31 -9.41
C SER A 101 4.16 8.94 -10.44
N GLU A 102 2.96 9.52 -10.34
CA GLU A 102 1.86 9.25 -11.29
C GLU A 102 2.22 9.62 -12.74
N GLN A 103 3.02 10.68 -12.91
CA GLN A 103 3.37 11.21 -14.24
C GLN A 103 4.61 10.54 -14.84
N THR A 104 5.66 10.34 -14.02
CA THR A 104 7.00 9.94 -14.46
C THR A 104 7.51 8.64 -13.84
N GLY A 105 6.64 7.91 -13.16
CA GLY A 105 6.97 6.72 -12.39
C GLY A 105 6.75 5.42 -13.15
N ILE A 106 6.36 4.38 -12.41
CA ILE A 106 6.07 3.04 -12.92
C ILE A 106 5.02 3.07 -14.04
N GLY A 107 3.98 3.89 -13.91
CA GLY A 107 2.90 3.98 -14.90
C GLY A 107 3.40 4.40 -16.28
N GLU A 108 4.40 5.29 -16.37
CA GLU A 108 4.98 5.69 -17.66
C GLU A 108 5.65 4.51 -18.36
N LEU A 109 6.43 3.71 -17.61
CA LEU A 109 7.11 2.52 -18.14
C LEU A 109 6.12 1.47 -18.65
N ILE A 110 5.01 1.26 -17.93
CA ILE A 110 3.97 0.33 -18.35
C ILE A 110 3.35 0.80 -19.67
N ARG A 111 2.99 2.09 -19.77
CA ARG A 111 2.39 2.67 -20.98
C ARG A 111 3.35 2.63 -22.17
N GLU A 112 4.62 2.99 -21.95
CA GLU A 112 5.66 2.92 -22.99
C GLU A 112 5.81 1.49 -23.48
N LYS A 113 5.96 0.52 -22.57
CA LYS A 113 6.10 -0.89 -22.93
C LYS A 113 4.89 -1.42 -23.69
N LYS A 114 3.67 -1.09 -23.27
CA LYS A 114 2.43 -1.45 -23.99
C LYS A 114 2.41 -0.85 -25.40
N ALA A 115 2.77 0.42 -25.55
CA ALA A 115 2.82 1.07 -26.86
C ALA A 115 3.87 0.43 -27.79
N LEU A 116 5.02 0.01 -27.26
CA LEU A 116 6.03 -0.72 -28.01
C LEU A 116 5.55 -2.12 -28.45
N LEU A 117 4.77 -2.81 -27.62
CA LEU A 117 4.20 -4.11 -27.96
C LEU A 117 3.12 -4.00 -29.03
N GLU A 118 2.22 -3.01 -28.93
CA GLU A 118 1.20 -2.75 -29.97
C GLU A 118 1.80 -2.38 -31.33
N LYS A 119 2.94 -1.66 -31.33
CA LYS A 119 3.67 -1.34 -32.56
C LYS A 119 4.24 -2.59 -33.25
N LYS A 120 4.63 -3.61 -32.48
CA LYS A 120 5.16 -4.86 -33.03
C LYS A 120 4.05 -5.77 -33.55
N GLU A 121 2.97 -5.90 -32.78
CA GLU A 121 1.86 -6.77 -33.09
C GLU A 121 0.59 -6.23 -32.40
N LYS A 122 -0.50 -6.07 -33.17
CA LYS A 122 -1.78 -5.56 -32.63
C LYS A 122 -2.35 -6.53 -31.59
N GLY A 123 -2.72 -6.02 -30.42
CA GLY A 123 -3.24 -6.81 -29.30
C GLY A 123 -2.16 -7.51 -28.46
N SER A 124 -0.87 -7.31 -28.78
CA SER A 124 0.23 -7.92 -28.04
C SER A 124 0.46 -7.25 -26.67
N SER A 125 -0.12 -6.06 -26.42
CA SER A 125 -0.08 -5.41 -25.10
C SER A 125 -0.83 -6.17 -24.01
N GLU A 126 -1.82 -6.99 -24.37
CA GLU A 126 -2.56 -7.80 -23.40
C GLU A 126 -1.70 -8.92 -22.80
N GLY A 127 -0.65 -9.34 -23.51
CA GLY A 127 0.30 -10.35 -23.05
C GLY A 127 1.44 -9.79 -22.19
N LEU A 128 1.39 -8.51 -21.80
CA LEU A 128 2.38 -7.92 -20.89
C LEU A 128 2.29 -8.60 -19.52
N VAL A 129 3.40 -9.16 -19.07
CA VAL A 129 3.55 -9.76 -17.73
C VAL A 129 4.38 -8.82 -16.86
N PHE A 130 3.80 -8.41 -15.74
CA PHE A 130 4.43 -7.51 -14.79
C PHE A 130 4.86 -8.25 -13.53
N ILE A 131 6.16 -8.23 -13.24
CA ILE A 131 6.75 -8.96 -12.10
C ILE A 131 7.18 -7.95 -11.05
N ILE A 132 6.70 -8.13 -9.82
CA ILE A 132 7.04 -7.29 -8.67
C ILE A 132 7.89 -8.12 -7.72
N THR A 133 9.16 -7.75 -7.58
CA THR A 133 10.11 -8.43 -6.70
C THR A 133 10.58 -7.45 -5.63
N PRO A 134 9.81 -7.22 -4.55
CA PRO A 134 10.17 -6.27 -3.51
C PRO A 134 11.43 -6.72 -2.76
N THR A 135 12.33 -5.80 -2.45
CA THR A 135 13.46 -6.10 -1.57
C THR A 135 13.03 -6.18 -0.11
N ALA A 136 13.87 -6.77 0.75
CA ALA A 136 13.67 -6.79 2.19
C ALA A 136 13.55 -5.37 2.81
N ASN A 137 14.08 -4.35 2.13
CA ASN A 137 14.02 -2.95 2.57
C ASN A 137 12.85 -2.18 1.96
N ALA A 138 12.05 -2.80 1.08
CA ALA A 138 10.87 -2.18 0.51
C ALA A 138 9.74 -2.10 1.55
N SER A 139 9.07 -0.96 1.61
CA SER A 139 7.91 -0.80 2.49
C SER A 139 6.68 -1.52 1.91
N TYR A 140 5.72 -1.90 2.76
CA TYR A 140 4.44 -2.43 2.29
C TYR A 140 3.72 -1.44 1.38
N LYS A 141 3.85 -0.14 1.65
CA LYS A 141 3.32 0.94 0.80
C LYS A 141 3.88 0.85 -0.62
N ASN A 142 5.18 0.63 -0.76
CA ASN A 142 5.84 0.51 -2.08
C ASN A 142 5.27 -0.66 -2.90
N MET A 143 5.01 -1.80 -2.25
CA MET A 143 4.39 -2.95 -2.92
C MET A 143 2.94 -2.64 -3.33
N VAL A 144 2.16 -2.02 -2.44
CA VAL A 144 0.78 -1.62 -2.72
C VAL A 144 0.71 -0.62 -3.87
N ASP A 145 1.55 0.41 -3.86
CA ASP A 145 1.62 1.43 -4.91
C ASP A 145 1.99 0.79 -6.26
N ALA A 146 2.95 -0.15 -6.26
CA ALA A 146 3.31 -0.91 -7.44
C ALA A 146 2.14 -1.74 -8.02
N ILE A 147 1.34 -2.37 -7.15
CA ILE A 147 0.15 -3.11 -7.58
C ILE A 147 -0.93 -2.15 -8.10
N ASP A 148 -1.14 -1.02 -7.42
CA ASP A 148 -2.14 -0.03 -7.86
C ASP A 148 -1.83 0.50 -9.26
N GLU A 149 -0.54 0.74 -9.57
CA GLU A 149 -0.10 1.11 -10.91
C GLU A 149 -0.42 0.04 -11.97
N THR A 150 -0.37 -1.25 -11.63
CA THR A 150 -0.80 -2.31 -12.56
C THR A 150 -2.29 -2.27 -12.83
N LEU A 151 -3.10 -1.98 -11.81
CA LEU A 151 -4.56 -1.89 -11.92
C LEU A 151 -4.98 -0.65 -12.72
N ILE A 152 -4.36 0.50 -12.43
CA ILE A 152 -4.61 1.77 -13.13
C ILE A 152 -4.30 1.65 -14.62
N ASN A 153 -3.21 0.95 -14.97
CA ASN A 153 -2.78 0.79 -16.35
C ASN A 153 -3.34 -0.48 -17.03
N ASP A 154 -4.34 -1.15 -16.43
CA ASP A 154 -5.02 -2.34 -16.98
C ASP A 154 -4.06 -3.49 -17.38
N VAL A 155 -3.11 -3.83 -16.51
CA VAL A 155 -2.21 -4.97 -16.72
C VAL A 155 -2.89 -6.25 -16.21
N LYS A 156 -3.27 -7.14 -17.13
CA LYS A 156 -4.02 -8.37 -16.81
C LYS A 156 -3.18 -9.42 -16.09
N HIS A 157 -1.88 -9.46 -16.36
CA HIS A 157 -0.97 -10.47 -15.83
C HIS A 157 0.10 -9.80 -14.97
N TYR A 158 -0.05 -9.90 -13.65
CA TYR A 158 0.99 -9.48 -12.71
C TYR A 158 1.22 -10.57 -11.67
N THR A 159 2.44 -10.63 -11.15
CA THR A 159 2.81 -11.57 -10.08
C THR A 159 3.76 -10.89 -9.11
N VAL A 160 3.58 -11.19 -7.83
CA VAL A 160 4.53 -10.81 -6.78
C VAL A 160 5.39 -12.03 -6.50
N THR A 161 6.70 -11.88 -6.64
CA THR A 161 7.67 -12.96 -6.41
C THR A 161 8.55 -12.60 -5.23
N GLU A 162 9.04 -13.62 -4.53
CA GLU A 162 10.03 -13.40 -3.49
C GLU A 162 11.37 -12.92 -4.08
N GLN A 163 12.11 -12.18 -3.27
CA GLN A 163 13.43 -11.68 -3.61
C GLN A 163 14.39 -12.85 -3.87
N ASN A 164 14.98 -12.88 -5.07
CA ASN A 164 16.09 -13.79 -5.36
C ASN A 164 17.44 -13.10 -5.08
N ASN A 165 18.20 -13.63 -4.13
CA ASN A 165 19.51 -13.07 -3.76
C ASN A 165 20.50 -13.05 -4.94
N ALA A 166 20.46 -14.06 -5.81
CA ALA A 166 21.34 -14.10 -6.99
C ALA A 166 21.07 -12.93 -7.96
N GLN A 167 19.81 -12.52 -8.10
CA GLN A 167 19.42 -11.40 -8.94
C GLN A 167 19.88 -10.07 -8.36
N LEU A 168 19.76 -9.89 -7.04
CA LEU A 168 20.26 -8.68 -6.37
C LEU A 168 21.78 -8.61 -6.38
N ASP A 169 22.47 -9.73 -6.15
CA ASP A 169 23.93 -9.78 -6.21
C ASP A 169 24.42 -9.43 -7.61
N ALA A 170 23.76 -9.90 -8.67
CA ALA A 170 24.07 -9.52 -10.05
C ALA A 170 23.89 -8.01 -10.29
N LEU A 171 22.84 -7.39 -9.75
CA LEU A 171 22.59 -5.95 -9.86
C LEU A 171 23.61 -5.10 -9.08
N ILE A 172 24.01 -5.56 -7.90
CA ILE A 172 25.05 -4.93 -7.08
C ILE A 172 26.41 -5.04 -7.78
N ASN A 173 26.75 -6.23 -8.29
CA ASN A 173 28.00 -6.47 -9.01
C ASN A 173 28.09 -5.66 -10.31
N ALA A 174 26.95 -5.43 -10.97
CA ALA A 174 26.87 -4.56 -12.14
C ALA A 174 26.97 -3.06 -11.80
N GLY A 175 27.09 -2.69 -10.52
CA GLY A 175 27.12 -1.31 -10.05
C GLY A 175 25.82 -0.54 -10.32
N LYS A 176 24.74 -1.26 -10.61
CA LYS A 176 23.44 -0.68 -10.94
C LYS A 176 22.62 -0.38 -9.70
N VAL A 177 22.88 -1.06 -8.59
CA VAL A 177 22.12 -0.95 -7.33
C VAL A 177 23.10 -0.99 -6.15
N GLU A 178 22.87 -0.19 -5.10
CA GLU A 178 23.73 -0.14 -3.91
C GLU A 178 23.44 -1.32 -2.95
N LYS A 179 24.44 -1.71 -2.15
CA LYS A 179 24.24 -2.66 -1.04
C LYS A 179 23.23 -2.06 -0.05
N GLY A 180 22.09 -2.73 0.13
CA GLY A 180 21.01 -2.26 1.01
C GLY A 180 19.85 -1.57 0.28
N PHE A 181 19.76 -1.73 -1.04
CA PHE A 181 18.54 -1.43 -1.78
C PHE A 181 17.33 -2.25 -1.30
#